data_AF-A0AAE2ABE6-F1
#
_entry.id   AF-A0AAE2ABE6-F1
#
_cell.length_a   1.000
_cell.length_b   1.000
_cell.length_c   1.000
_cell.angle_alpha   90.00
_cell.angle_beta   90.00
_cell.angle_gamma   90.00
#
_symmetry.space_group_name_H-M   'P 1'
#
loop_
_entity.id
_entity.type
_entity.pdbx_description
1 polymer ?
#
loop_
_entity_poly.entity_id
_entity_poly.type
_entity_poly.pdbx_seq_one_letter_code
_entity_poly.pdbx_strand_id
1 'polypeptide(L)'
;MRISDFLVRELGRRQVVLFFLLATLLYILPLILADFPYIDDNWRTLAAGNAWAGQGRLFMDWLYQALSVIGAAPNIFPLPLLLATVAMSFALTRLTFHYFPEPTLACCLVVLPLWYNPFLLQNLSYQYDGAGMALSQVTVIYAITFYGTSRIQRWLVPSMLLALAIGLYQISLNVFLGLCCLELLRNVHRRVPWNELWHRLGWRLAQLLLAVLIYSVTAYPFTDAGRTQLLNASADPLLQIGINIGRVMEKVALLFHGGYTAIFIVLVLCAVFGAVQLGRQIRERNLSRARALLLGSSCLLALPLIALLVPGMTLLFRDFNEGARTLMGFGVLLMLLFYLTWLGLMPLHQRLPLMLGIPLLATLSLSFAYGRVLMMEKTFASNALYSLSHDISSHRELREAKRIYISVTYSDRWLAGAVGTFKQLPVLQYLLNIDYFMLAENLPSAGITNVVAERERRNATHVGLMGYPPLVDSLYYRLYLIGDYGFIVMKEPPHGRLLQW
;
A
#
# COMPACT_ATOMS: atom_id res chain seq x y z
N MET A 1 8.12 40.94 2.62
CA MET A 1 7.03 39.95 2.78
C MET A 1 7.40 39.05 3.95
N ARG A 2 6.58 38.93 5.00
CA ARG A 2 6.91 38.06 6.14
C ARG A 2 6.70 36.61 5.74
N ILE A 3 7.56 35.69 6.17
CA ILE A 3 7.43 34.23 5.93
C ILE A 3 6.05 33.72 6.36
N SER A 4 5.46 34.35 7.38
CA SER A 4 4.11 34.06 7.89
C SER A 4 2.98 34.23 6.87
N ASP A 5 3.16 35.08 5.87
CA ASP A 5 2.13 35.40 4.88
C ASP A 5 2.14 34.36 3.75
N PHE A 6 3.28 33.69 3.54
CA PHE A 6 3.43 32.63 2.54
C PHE A 6 2.62 31.37 2.88
N LEU A 7 2.42 31.09 4.16
CA LEU A 7 1.72 29.87 4.63
C LEU A 7 0.21 29.90 4.41
N VAL A 8 -0.36 31.09 4.19
CA VAL A 8 -1.81 31.29 4.12
C VAL A 8 -2.25 31.83 2.75
N ARG A 9 -1.31 32.33 1.97
CA ARG A 9 -1.56 32.81 0.61
C ARG A 9 -2.01 31.64 -0.30
N GLU A 10 -2.85 31.97 -1.27
CA GLU A 10 -3.15 31.12 -2.41
C GLU A 10 -1.85 30.73 -3.16
N LEU A 11 -1.72 29.43 -3.42
CA LEU A 11 -0.57 28.86 -4.12
C LEU A 11 -0.87 28.71 -5.61
N GLY A 12 0.05 29.20 -6.43
CA GLY A 12 0.01 28.96 -7.87
C GLY A 12 0.27 27.49 -8.21
N ARG A 13 -0.22 27.04 -9.37
CA ARG A 13 -0.09 25.63 -9.80
C ARG A 13 1.35 25.10 -9.76
N ARG A 14 2.35 25.90 -10.14
CA ARG A 14 3.77 25.50 -10.07
C ARG A 14 4.25 25.25 -8.63
N GLN A 15 3.80 26.06 -7.68
CA GLN A 15 4.16 25.91 -6.26
C GLN A 15 3.53 24.65 -5.67
N VAL A 16 2.27 24.36 -6.03
CA VAL A 16 1.58 23.13 -5.61
C VAL A 16 2.27 21.88 -6.17
N VAL A 17 2.67 21.89 -7.46
CA VAL A 17 3.44 20.79 -8.06
C VAL A 17 4.78 20.59 -7.33
N LEU A 18 5.53 21.67 -7.08
CA LEU A 18 6.81 21.59 -6.39
C LEU A 18 6.65 21.05 -4.97
N PHE A 19 5.62 21.51 -4.24
CA PHE A 19 5.30 20.99 -2.91
C PHE A 19 5.07 19.48 -2.94
N PHE A 20 4.20 18.99 -3.84
CA PHE A 20 3.94 17.55 -3.93
C PHE A 20 5.15 16.76 -4.42
N LEU A 21 5.94 17.30 -5.34
CA LEU A 21 7.16 16.63 -5.80
C LEU A 21 8.14 16.43 -4.64
N LEU A 22 8.40 17.48 -3.86
CA LEU A 22 9.27 17.38 -2.69
C LEU A 22 8.71 16.44 -1.62
N ALA A 23 7.42 16.56 -1.27
CA ALA A 23 6.80 15.72 -0.26
C ALA A 23 6.80 14.23 -0.67
N THR A 24 6.37 13.93 -1.90
CA THR A 24 6.28 12.55 -2.37
C THR A 24 7.66 11.90 -2.51
N LEU A 25 8.68 12.65 -2.98
CA LEU A 25 10.07 12.20 -3.01
C LEU A 25 10.64 11.93 -1.61
N LEU A 26 10.40 12.84 -0.65
CA LEU A 26 10.83 12.65 0.74
C LEU A 26 10.26 11.38 1.35
N TYR A 27 9.00 11.04 1.03
CA TYR A 27 8.34 9.86 1.55
C TYR A 27 8.94 8.54 1.01
N ILE A 28 9.42 8.52 -0.24
CA ILE A 28 10.01 7.33 -0.86
C ILE A 28 11.55 7.26 -0.76
N LEU A 29 12.21 8.36 -0.40
CA LEU A 29 13.65 8.42 -0.22
C LEU A 29 14.21 7.26 0.62
N PRO A 30 13.65 6.91 1.79
CA PRO A 30 14.17 5.79 2.57
C PRO A 30 14.07 4.43 1.86
N LEU A 31 13.13 4.25 0.93
CA LEU A 31 13.00 3.03 0.13
C LEU A 31 14.06 2.96 -0.98
N ILE A 32 14.30 4.09 -1.66
CA ILE A 32 15.38 4.20 -2.66
C ILE A 32 16.74 3.93 -2.02
N LEU A 33 16.98 4.49 -0.84
CA LEU A 33 18.24 4.30 -0.11
C LEU A 33 18.41 2.86 0.40
N ALA A 34 17.32 2.18 0.77
CA ALA A 34 17.39 0.79 1.20
C ALA A 34 17.72 -0.16 0.03
N ASP A 35 17.16 0.10 -1.15
CA ASP A 35 17.38 -0.70 -2.37
C ASP A 35 17.25 -2.20 -2.08
N PHE A 36 16.09 -2.59 -1.57
CA PHE A 36 15.84 -3.96 -1.09
C PHE A 36 14.84 -4.67 -2.00
N PRO A 37 15.19 -5.83 -2.60
CA PRO A 37 14.26 -6.63 -3.39
C PRO A 37 13.25 -7.31 -2.47
N TYR A 38 12.02 -6.81 -2.49
CA TYR A 38 10.97 -7.17 -1.54
C TYR A 38 10.19 -8.41 -1.99
N ILE A 39 10.22 -9.48 -1.19
CA ILE A 39 9.43 -10.73 -1.36
C ILE A 39 9.54 -11.27 -2.80
N ASP A 40 8.50 -11.04 -3.62
CA ASP A 40 8.35 -11.52 -4.99
C ASP A 40 9.44 -10.97 -5.93
N ASP A 41 10.05 -9.84 -5.57
CA ASP A 41 11.10 -9.19 -6.35
C ASP A 41 12.35 -10.08 -6.49
N ASN A 42 12.61 -10.99 -5.54
CA ASN A 42 13.75 -11.92 -5.60
C ASN A 42 13.63 -12.87 -6.80
N TRP A 43 12.46 -13.50 -6.95
CA TRP A 43 12.18 -14.36 -8.09
C TRP A 43 12.17 -13.58 -9.41
N ARG A 44 11.57 -12.38 -9.43
CA ARG A 44 11.53 -11.54 -10.64
C ARG A 44 12.91 -11.07 -11.08
N THR A 45 13.77 -10.72 -10.15
CA THR A 45 15.16 -10.35 -10.44
C THR A 45 15.91 -11.51 -11.08
N LEU A 46 15.69 -12.73 -10.59
CA LEU A 46 16.34 -13.93 -11.13
C LEU A 46 15.78 -14.33 -12.51
N ALA A 47 14.46 -14.32 -12.68
CA ALA A 47 13.79 -14.83 -13.87
C ALA A 47 13.56 -13.79 -14.98
N ALA A 48 13.74 -12.50 -14.68
CA ALA A 48 13.26 -11.38 -15.50
C ALA A 48 11.78 -11.53 -15.94
N GLY A 49 10.96 -12.14 -15.08
CA GLY A 49 9.62 -12.63 -15.44
C GLY A 49 8.52 -11.56 -15.40
N ASN A 50 7.64 -11.58 -16.40
CA ASN A 50 6.50 -10.66 -16.59
C ASN A 50 5.13 -11.37 -16.52
N ALA A 51 4.88 -12.06 -15.41
CA ALA A 51 3.66 -12.85 -15.21
C ALA A 51 2.53 -12.08 -14.50
N TRP A 52 2.33 -10.78 -14.75
CA TRP A 52 1.26 -10.01 -14.09
C TRP A 52 -0.11 -10.21 -14.75
N ALA A 53 -0.19 -10.52 -16.05
CA ALA A 53 -1.46 -10.82 -16.72
C ALA A 53 -2.26 -11.95 -16.04
N GLY A 54 -1.59 -13.05 -15.67
CA GLY A 54 -2.21 -14.16 -14.90
C GLY A 54 -2.81 -13.72 -13.57
N GLN A 55 -2.37 -12.57 -13.04
CA GLN A 55 -2.87 -11.96 -11.81
C GLN A 55 -3.95 -10.90 -12.03
N GLY A 56 -4.50 -10.85 -13.24
CA GLY A 56 -5.48 -9.85 -13.67
C GLY A 56 -4.91 -8.45 -13.80
N ARG A 57 -3.58 -8.33 -13.90
CA ARG A 57 -2.83 -7.07 -13.98
C ARG A 57 -2.14 -6.92 -15.35
N LEU A 58 -2.88 -7.13 -16.44
CA LEU A 58 -2.36 -7.07 -17.82
C LEU A 58 -1.57 -5.78 -18.11
N PHE A 59 -2.04 -4.64 -17.62
CA PHE A 59 -1.40 -3.35 -17.90
C PHE A 59 -0.06 -3.19 -17.17
N MET A 60 0.25 -4.03 -16.18
CA MET A 60 1.59 -4.09 -15.57
C MET A 60 2.61 -4.72 -16.50
N ASP A 61 2.25 -5.77 -17.22
CA ASP A 61 3.13 -6.37 -18.22
C ASP A 61 3.50 -5.32 -19.28
N TRP A 62 2.49 -4.58 -19.79
CA TRP A 62 2.71 -3.54 -20.78
C TRP A 62 3.54 -2.37 -20.27
N LEU A 63 3.33 -1.96 -19.00
CA LEU A 63 4.14 -0.93 -18.36
C LEU A 63 5.62 -1.35 -18.34
N TYR A 64 5.92 -2.57 -17.89
CA TYR A 64 7.30 -3.05 -17.82
C TYR A 64 7.93 -3.23 -19.19
N GLN A 65 7.18 -3.76 -20.15
CA GLN A 65 7.66 -3.89 -21.53
C GLN A 65 7.95 -2.53 -22.16
N ALA A 66 7.12 -1.52 -21.92
CA ALA A 66 7.34 -0.17 -22.40
C ALA A 66 8.57 0.51 -21.77
N LEU A 67 8.78 0.33 -20.46
CA LEU A 67 9.92 0.93 -19.75
C LEU A 67 11.25 0.24 -20.04
N SER A 68 11.23 -1.08 -20.25
CA SER A 68 12.44 -1.86 -20.54
C SER A 68 12.73 -1.99 -22.04
N VAL A 69 11.77 -1.65 -22.90
CA VAL A 69 11.83 -1.79 -24.36
C VAL A 69 12.09 -3.24 -24.79
N ILE A 70 11.73 -4.21 -23.94
CA ILE A 70 11.89 -5.65 -24.20
C ILE A 70 10.67 -6.43 -23.70
N GLY A 71 10.49 -7.66 -24.19
CA GLY A 71 9.41 -8.57 -23.78
C GLY A 71 9.59 -9.21 -22.39
N ALA A 72 10.36 -8.60 -21.49
CA ALA A 72 10.76 -9.14 -20.19
C ALA A 72 10.73 -8.05 -19.10
N ALA A 73 10.99 -8.42 -17.85
CA ALA A 73 11.03 -7.52 -16.71
C ALA A 73 12.40 -7.52 -16.02
N PRO A 74 13.44 -6.90 -16.60
CA PRO A 74 14.69 -6.69 -15.89
C PRO A 74 14.47 -5.74 -14.72
N ASN A 75 15.30 -5.86 -13.68
CA ASN A 75 15.24 -4.92 -12.57
C ASN A 75 15.78 -3.55 -13.02
N ILE A 76 14.90 -2.56 -13.13
CA ILE A 76 15.20 -1.17 -13.50
C ILE A 76 14.88 -0.19 -12.36
N PHE A 77 14.77 -0.68 -11.12
CA PHE A 77 14.58 0.16 -9.95
C PHE A 77 15.73 1.18 -9.81
N PRO A 78 15.48 2.45 -9.41
CA PRO A 78 14.21 3.03 -8.96
C PRO A 78 13.41 3.76 -10.06
N LEU A 79 13.75 3.59 -11.35
CA LEU A 79 13.16 4.38 -12.44
C LEU A 79 11.61 4.35 -12.47
N PRO A 80 10.93 3.18 -12.42
CA PRO A 80 9.47 3.13 -12.41
C PRO A 80 8.86 3.89 -11.23
N LEU A 81 9.47 3.79 -10.04
CA LEU A 81 8.99 4.47 -8.83
C LEU A 81 9.14 6.00 -8.93
N LEU A 82 10.25 6.49 -9.51
CA LEU A 82 10.45 7.93 -9.76
C LEU A 82 9.40 8.47 -10.73
N LEU A 83 9.10 7.74 -11.82
CA LEU A 83 8.05 8.12 -12.77
C LEU A 83 6.66 8.16 -12.12
N ALA A 84 6.33 7.14 -11.32
CA ALA A 84 5.09 7.09 -10.56
C ALA A 84 4.97 8.25 -9.57
N THR A 85 6.07 8.67 -8.95
CA THR A 85 6.14 9.80 -8.00
C THR A 85 5.87 11.13 -8.68
N VAL A 86 6.45 11.35 -9.86
CA VAL A 86 6.17 12.54 -10.68
C VAL A 86 4.70 12.55 -11.11
N ALA A 87 4.18 11.42 -11.60
CA ALA A 87 2.79 11.29 -12.00
C ALA A 87 1.83 11.55 -10.83
N MET A 88 2.13 11.01 -9.64
CA MET A 88 1.38 11.25 -8.41
C MET A 88 1.41 12.72 -7.99
N SER A 89 2.55 13.41 -8.13
CA SER A 89 2.65 14.83 -7.82
C SER A 89 1.70 15.68 -8.68
N PHE A 90 1.57 15.36 -9.97
CA PHE A 90 0.59 15.99 -10.85
C PHE A 90 -0.85 15.59 -10.50
N ALA A 91 -1.09 14.33 -10.14
CA ALA A 91 -2.40 13.83 -9.72
C ALA A 91 -2.91 14.55 -8.46
N LEU A 92 -2.08 14.65 -7.42
CA LEU A 92 -2.40 15.35 -6.17
C LEU A 92 -2.58 16.85 -6.38
N THR A 93 -1.76 17.47 -7.25
CA THR A 93 -1.97 18.86 -7.68
C THR A 93 -3.36 19.03 -8.28
N ARG A 94 -3.71 18.18 -9.24
CA ARG A 94 -5.01 18.22 -9.91
C ARG A 94 -6.16 18.00 -8.93
N LEU A 95 -6.02 17.07 -7.98
CA LEU A 95 -7.00 16.82 -6.95
C LEU A 95 -7.17 18.01 -6.00
N THR A 96 -6.08 18.68 -5.65
CA THR A 96 -6.09 19.88 -4.80
C THR A 96 -6.91 20.98 -5.45
N PHE A 97 -6.62 21.33 -6.72
CA PHE A 97 -7.40 22.34 -7.46
C PHE A 97 -8.83 21.87 -7.75
N HIS A 98 -9.05 20.56 -7.92
CA HIS A 98 -10.40 20.02 -8.05
C HIS A 98 -11.19 20.25 -6.77
N TYR A 99 -10.58 20.11 -5.59
CA TYR A 99 -11.26 20.20 -4.30
C TYR A 99 -11.39 21.65 -3.81
N PHE A 100 -10.34 22.46 -3.99
CA PHE A 100 -10.18 23.81 -3.48
C PHE A 100 -9.90 24.79 -4.64
N PRO A 101 -10.82 25.72 -4.95
CA PRO A 101 -10.63 26.70 -6.02
C PRO A 101 -9.43 27.62 -5.79
N GLU A 102 -9.20 28.02 -4.54
CA GLU A 102 -8.10 28.88 -4.09
C GLU A 102 -7.23 28.08 -3.11
N PRO A 103 -6.34 27.20 -3.61
CA PRO A 103 -5.62 26.27 -2.75
C PRO A 103 -4.55 26.98 -1.93
N THR A 104 -4.54 26.74 -0.62
CA THR A 104 -3.46 27.14 0.30
C THR A 104 -2.55 25.94 0.61
N LEU A 105 -1.48 26.15 1.38
CA LEU A 105 -0.64 25.06 1.85
C LEU A 105 -1.46 24.01 2.63
N ALA A 106 -2.38 24.45 3.50
CA ALA A 106 -3.25 23.56 4.24
C ALA A 106 -4.13 22.69 3.34
N CYS A 107 -4.61 23.23 2.22
CA CYS A 107 -5.36 22.46 1.21
C CYS A 107 -4.52 21.33 0.61
N CYS A 108 -3.21 21.55 0.42
CA CYS A 108 -2.30 20.52 -0.07
C CYS A 108 -2.10 19.39 0.96
N LEU A 109 -2.06 19.74 2.26
CA LEU A 109 -1.97 18.76 3.35
C LEU A 109 -3.19 17.82 3.39
N VAL A 110 -4.38 18.30 3.02
CA VAL A 110 -5.61 17.49 3.06
C VAL A 110 -5.55 16.28 2.12
N VAL A 111 -4.96 16.43 0.92
CA VAL A 111 -4.93 15.36 -0.09
C VAL A 111 -3.69 14.46 0.02
N LEU A 112 -2.64 14.93 0.72
CA LEU A 112 -1.38 14.23 0.87
C LEU A 112 -1.47 12.82 1.50
N PRO A 113 -2.45 12.49 2.38
CA PRO A 113 -2.60 11.14 2.92
C PRO A 113 -2.85 10.05 1.88
N LEU A 114 -3.23 10.40 0.65
CA LEU A 114 -3.28 9.45 -0.45
C LEU A 114 -1.89 8.88 -0.80
N TRP A 115 -0.81 9.62 -0.52
CA TRP A 115 0.57 9.13 -0.63
C TRP A 115 1.21 8.84 0.72
N TYR A 116 0.98 9.72 1.71
CA TYR A 116 1.45 9.59 3.10
C TYR A 116 0.54 8.63 3.89
N ASN A 117 0.29 7.46 3.30
CA ASN A 117 -0.45 6.37 3.93
C ASN A 117 0.58 5.37 4.50
N PRO A 118 0.59 5.11 5.82
CA PRO A 118 1.44 4.11 6.45
C PRO A 118 1.42 2.75 5.75
N PHE A 119 0.24 2.27 5.35
CA PHE A 119 0.07 0.95 4.74
C PHE A 119 0.52 0.91 3.27
N LEU A 120 0.56 2.07 2.60
CA LEU A 120 1.07 2.19 1.24
C LEU A 120 2.59 1.96 1.17
N LEU A 121 3.32 2.05 2.30
CA LEU A 121 4.75 1.73 2.34
C LEU A 121 5.05 0.32 1.84
N GLN A 122 4.19 -0.66 2.18
CA GLN A 122 4.37 -2.02 1.68
C GLN A 122 4.21 -2.07 0.14
N ASN A 123 3.23 -1.35 -0.43
CA ASN A 123 3.10 -1.26 -1.89
C ASN A 123 4.35 -0.66 -2.52
N LEU A 124 4.83 0.47 -1.99
CA LEU A 124 5.96 1.22 -2.56
C LEU A 124 7.31 0.49 -2.37
N SER A 125 7.37 -0.51 -1.49
CA SER A 125 8.58 -1.32 -1.26
C SER A 125 8.85 -2.34 -2.35
N TYR A 126 7.83 -2.77 -3.10
CA TYR A 126 8.03 -3.63 -4.25
C TYR A 126 8.75 -2.87 -5.36
N GLN A 127 9.96 -3.29 -5.68
CA GLN A 127 10.78 -2.73 -6.75
C GLN A 127 10.11 -2.90 -8.11
N TYR A 128 9.30 -3.95 -8.24
CA TYR A 128 8.55 -4.22 -9.46
C TYR A 128 7.10 -3.70 -9.42
N ASP A 129 6.28 -4.28 -8.54
CA ASP A 129 4.85 -3.99 -8.51
C ASP A 129 4.52 -2.56 -8.02
N GLY A 130 5.41 -1.94 -7.23
CA GLY A 130 5.11 -0.73 -6.47
C GLY A 130 4.74 0.48 -7.33
N ALA A 131 5.49 0.71 -8.41
CA ALA A 131 5.20 1.79 -9.36
C ALA A 131 3.83 1.61 -10.04
N GLY A 132 3.48 0.37 -10.37
CA GLY A 132 2.18 0.01 -10.92
C GLY A 132 1.00 0.30 -10.02
N MET A 133 1.13 -0.12 -8.76
CA MET A 133 0.12 0.13 -7.73
C MET A 133 -0.05 1.64 -7.46
N ALA A 134 1.05 2.40 -7.46
CA ALA A 134 1.02 3.85 -7.39
C ALA A 134 0.34 4.50 -8.62
N LEU A 135 0.69 4.06 -9.84
CA LEU A 135 0.08 4.57 -11.07
C LEU A 135 -1.41 4.23 -11.17
N SER A 136 -1.83 3.09 -10.64
CA SER A 136 -3.24 2.74 -10.50
C SER A 136 -4.00 3.77 -9.65
N GLN A 137 -3.39 4.25 -8.56
CA GLN A 137 -3.97 5.32 -7.76
C GLN A 137 -3.98 6.67 -8.50
N VAL A 138 -2.93 6.95 -9.28
CA VAL A 138 -2.88 8.12 -10.17
C VAL A 138 -4.06 8.12 -11.13
N THR A 139 -4.31 7.01 -11.83
CA THR A 139 -5.40 6.94 -12.81
C THR A 139 -6.77 7.09 -12.16
N VAL A 140 -6.97 6.58 -10.93
CA VAL A 140 -8.17 6.86 -10.11
C VAL A 140 -8.35 8.36 -9.84
N ILE A 141 -7.29 9.06 -9.42
CA ILE A 141 -7.33 10.51 -9.18
C ILE A 141 -7.63 11.26 -10.48
N TYR A 142 -7.05 10.85 -11.60
CA TYR A 142 -7.36 11.44 -12.90
C TYR A 142 -8.81 11.17 -13.33
N ALA A 143 -9.37 9.98 -13.04
CA ALA A 143 -10.76 9.64 -13.35
C ALA A 143 -11.74 10.53 -12.57
N ILE A 144 -11.48 10.76 -11.27
CA ILE A 144 -12.38 11.59 -10.45
C ILE A 144 -12.25 13.08 -10.81
N THR A 145 -11.06 13.55 -11.18
CA THR A 145 -10.81 14.97 -11.50
C THR A 145 -10.99 15.29 -12.98
N PHE A 146 -11.44 14.33 -13.80
CA PHE A 146 -11.63 14.54 -15.22
C PHE A 146 -12.81 15.46 -15.53
N TYR A 147 -12.57 16.47 -16.37
CA TYR A 147 -13.60 17.34 -16.91
C TYR A 147 -13.42 17.44 -18.43
N GLY A 148 -14.38 16.88 -19.18
CA GLY A 148 -14.40 16.91 -20.65
C GLY A 148 -15.34 17.97 -21.21
N THR A 149 -15.15 18.36 -22.47
CA THR A 149 -16.05 19.31 -23.15
C THR A 149 -17.34 18.63 -23.60
N SER A 150 -17.26 17.38 -24.06
CA SER A 150 -18.43 16.61 -24.50
C SER A 150 -18.93 15.61 -23.44
N ARG A 151 -20.23 15.25 -23.52
CA ARG A 151 -20.84 14.24 -22.65
C ARG A 151 -20.17 12.87 -22.80
N ILE A 152 -19.78 12.51 -24.03
CA ILE A 152 -19.08 11.26 -24.33
C ILE A 152 -17.73 11.22 -23.63
N GLN A 153 -16.94 12.30 -23.73
CA GLN A 153 -15.63 12.37 -23.04
C GLN A 153 -15.78 12.26 -21.53
N ARG A 154 -16.77 12.96 -20.94
CA ARG A 154 -17.04 12.91 -19.49
C ARG A 154 -17.40 11.51 -19.00
N TRP A 155 -17.91 10.64 -19.87
CA TRP A 155 -18.24 9.27 -19.50
C TRP A 155 -17.11 8.28 -19.83
N LEU A 156 -16.63 8.30 -21.07
CA LEU A 156 -15.72 7.28 -21.58
C LEU A 156 -14.31 7.41 -21.00
N VAL A 157 -13.78 8.64 -20.86
CA VAL A 157 -12.40 8.83 -20.38
C VAL A 157 -12.23 8.39 -18.92
N PRO A 158 -13.09 8.80 -17.96
CA PRO A 158 -13.01 8.26 -16.60
C PRO A 158 -13.16 6.75 -16.54
N SER A 159 -14.05 6.17 -17.36
CA SER A 159 -14.27 4.72 -17.39
C SER A 159 -13.03 3.97 -17.89
N MET A 160 -12.36 4.48 -18.92
CA MET A 160 -11.08 3.92 -19.40
C MET A 160 -9.97 4.05 -18.36
N LEU A 161 -9.87 5.20 -17.68
CA LEU A 161 -8.90 5.41 -16.61
C LEU A 161 -9.14 4.47 -15.42
N LEU A 162 -10.39 4.19 -15.08
CA LEU A 162 -10.74 3.22 -14.03
C LEU A 162 -10.46 1.78 -14.47
N ALA A 163 -10.74 1.41 -15.71
CA ALA A 163 -10.38 0.09 -16.24
C ALA A 163 -8.86 -0.12 -16.21
N LEU A 164 -8.10 0.92 -16.60
CA LEU A 164 -6.64 0.96 -16.47
C LEU A 164 -6.20 0.84 -15.01
N ALA A 165 -6.85 1.54 -14.08
CA ALA A 165 -6.57 1.41 -12.65
C ALA A 165 -6.73 -0.05 -12.18
N ILE A 166 -7.86 -0.68 -12.50
CA ILE A 166 -8.16 -2.05 -12.08
C ILE A 166 -7.15 -3.04 -12.69
N GLY A 167 -6.80 -2.89 -13.97
CA GLY A 167 -5.81 -3.74 -14.64
C GLY A 167 -4.34 -3.41 -14.32
N LEU A 168 -4.05 -2.34 -13.57
CA LEU A 168 -2.76 -2.14 -12.92
C LEU A 168 -2.78 -2.72 -11.51
N TYR A 169 -3.82 -2.42 -10.73
CA TYR A 169 -4.03 -2.95 -9.39
C TYR A 169 -5.50 -2.82 -8.97
N GLN A 170 -6.15 -3.96 -8.74
CA GLN A 170 -7.59 -4.04 -8.48
C GLN A 170 -8.03 -3.27 -7.24
N ILE A 171 -7.19 -3.23 -6.19
CA ILE A 171 -7.49 -2.59 -4.90
C ILE A 171 -7.69 -1.08 -5.02
N SER A 172 -7.20 -0.44 -6.07
CA SER A 172 -7.45 0.98 -6.35
C SER A 172 -8.94 1.33 -6.45
N LEU A 173 -9.80 0.34 -6.73
CA LEU A 173 -11.25 0.50 -6.69
C LEU A 173 -11.75 0.98 -5.32
N ASN A 174 -11.15 0.49 -4.23
CA ASN A 174 -11.45 0.94 -2.88
C ASN A 174 -11.19 2.46 -2.73
N VAL A 175 -10.10 2.94 -3.33
CA VAL A 175 -9.74 4.36 -3.33
C VAL A 175 -10.77 5.17 -4.11
N PHE A 176 -11.17 4.71 -5.31
CA PHE A 176 -12.17 5.40 -6.13
C PHE A 176 -13.52 5.55 -5.41
N LEU A 177 -14.03 4.46 -4.82
CA LEU A 177 -15.29 4.46 -4.09
C LEU A 177 -15.23 5.39 -2.86
N GLY A 178 -14.11 5.38 -2.15
CA GLY A 178 -13.91 6.28 -1.01
C GLY A 178 -13.84 7.75 -1.44
N LEU A 179 -13.18 8.06 -2.56
CA LEU A 179 -13.14 9.41 -3.10
C LEU A 179 -14.52 9.87 -3.61
N CYS A 180 -15.38 8.97 -4.08
CA CYS A 180 -16.77 9.27 -4.41
C CYS A 180 -17.58 9.65 -3.14
N CYS A 181 -17.32 8.98 -2.02
CA CYS A 181 -17.90 9.34 -0.72
C CYS A 181 -17.42 10.73 -0.25
N LEU A 182 -16.13 11.04 -0.41
CA LEU A 182 -15.60 12.39 -0.17
C LEU A 182 -16.21 13.45 -1.09
N GLU A 183 -16.42 13.14 -2.38
CA GLU A 183 -17.12 14.05 -3.30
C GLU A 183 -18.55 14.34 -2.84
N LEU A 184 -19.26 13.34 -2.30
CA LEU A 184 -20.59 13.55 -1.70
C LEU A 184 -20.51 14.57 -0.56
N LEU A 185 -19.64 14.36 0.44
CA LEU A 185 -19.47 15.27 1.57
C LEU A 185 -19.09 16.69 1.12
N ARG A 186 -18.18 16.78 0.14
CA ARG A 186 -17.75 18.06 -0.42
C ARG A 186 -18.87 18.78 -1.16
N ASN A 187 -19.66 18.08 -1.98
CA ASN A 187 -20.80 18.68 -2.68
C ASN A 187 -21.88 19.15 -1.68
N VAL A 188 -22.01 18.46 -0.55
CA VAL A 188 -22.85 18.92 0.56
C VAL A 188 -22.31 20.20 1.19
N HIS A 189 -21.02 20.27 1.47
CA HIS A 189 -20.39 21.48 1.98
C HIS A 189 -20.54 22.67 1.00
N ARG A 190 -20.32 22.46 -0.30
CA ARG A 190 -20.42 23.50 -1.35
C ARG A 190 -21.84 23.93 -1.69
N ARG A 191 -22.86 23.45 -0.97
CA ARG A 191 -24.27 23.81 -1.23
C ARG A 191 -24.77 23.46 -2.64
N VAL A 192 -24.23 22.40 -3.25
CA VAL A 192 -24.65 21.95 -4.60
C VAL A 192 -26.16 21.62 -4.62
N PRO A 193 -26.90 22.00 -5.68
CA PRO A 193 -28.32 21.71 -5.82
C PRO A 193 -28.65 20.21 -5.75
N TRP A 194 -29.83 19.88 -5.22
CA TRP A 194 -30.28 18.50 -5.00
C TRP A 194 -30.19 17.61 -6.25
N ASN A 195 -30.76 18.07 -7.37
CA ASN A 195 -30.78 17.28 -8.61
C ASN A 195 -29.37 17.07 -9.16
N GLU A 196 -28.51 18.07 -9.06
CA GLU A 196 -27.15 18.01 -9.56
C GLU A 196 -26.27 17.07 -8.72
N LEU A 197 -26.48 17.03 -7.40
CA LEU A 197 -25.78 16.11 -6.49
C LEU A 197 -25.98 14.65 -6.91
N TRP A 198 -27.24 14.23 -7.06
CA TRP A 198 -27.59 12.85 -7.42
C TRP A 198 -27.25 12.54 -8.88
N HIS A 199 -27.36 13.52 -9.78
CA HIS A 199 -26.90 13.37 -11.15
C HIS A 199 -25.39 13.09 -11.23
N ARG A 200 -24.58 13.81 -10.44
CA ARG A 200 -23.13 13.57 -10.35
C ARG A 200 -22.82 12.17 -9.79
N LEU A 201 -23.52 11.74 -8.74
CA LEU A 201 -23.32 10.39 -8.17
C LEU A 201 -23.72 9.28 -9.15
N GLY A 202 -24.85 9.44 -9.85
CA GLY A 202 -25.29 8.51 -10.89
C GLY A 202 -24.28 8.42 -12.04
N TRP A 203 -23.65 9.54 -12.41
CA TRP A 203 -22.55 9.53 -13.39
C TRP A 203 -21.33 8.75 -12.91
N ARG A 204 -20.93 8.87 -11.64
CA ARG A 204 -19.83 8.09 -11.08
C ARG A 204 -20.12 6.59 -11.11
N LEU A 205 -21.34 6.20 -10.76
CA LEU A 205 -21.78 4.81 -10.85
C LEU A 205 -21.75 4.30 -12.30
N ALA A 206 -22.26 5.07 -13.25
CA ALA A 206 -22.24 4.69 -14.66
C ALA A 206 -20.81 4.59 -15.22
N GLN A 207 -19.88 5.43 -14.77
CA GLN A 207 -18.46 5.35 -15.14
C GLN A 207 -17.82 4.06 -14.59
N LEU A 208 -18.13 3.72 -13.34
CA LEU A 208 -17.63 2.50 -12.71
C LEU A 208 -18.15 1.24 -13.41
N LEU A 209 -19.46 1.17 -13.68
CA LEU A 209 -20.04 0.02 -14.38
C LEU A 209 -19.43 -0.19 -15.76
N LEU A 210 -19.24 0.90 -16.53
CA LEU A 210 -18.56 0.83 -17.81
C LEU A 210 -17.08 0.40 -17.65
N ALA A 211 -16.38 0.89 -16.62
CA ALA A 211 -14.99 0.51 -16.36
C ALA A 211 -14.84 -1.00 -16.07
N VAL A 212 -15.74 -1.55 -15.25
CA VAL A 212 -15.78 -2.99 -14.95
C VAL A 212 -16.06 -3.78 -16.23
N LEU A 213 -16.98 -3.32 -17.07
CA LEU A 213 -17.26 -3.95 -18.37
C LEU A 213 -16.01 -3.94 -19.27
N ILE A 214 -15.34 -2.79 -19.41
CA ILE A 214 -14.10 -2.66 -20.19
C ILE A 214 -13.04 -3.61 -19.64
N TYR A 215 -12.81 -3.64 -18.32
CA TYR A 215 -11.86 -4.55 -17.68
C TYR A 215 -12.20 -6.02 -17.95
N SER A 216 -13.48 -6.38 -17.85
CA SER A 216 -13.95 -7.77 -18.02
C SER A 216 -13.70 -8.33 -19.41
N VAL A 217 -13.69 -7.47 -20.44
CA VAL A 217 -13.43 -7.86 -21.83
C VAL A 217 -11.94 -7.74 -22.20
N THR A 218 -11.17 -6.93 -21.48
CA THR A 218 -9.77 -6.63 -21.84
C THR A 218 -8.75 -7.41 -21.01
N ALA A 219 -8.67 -7.18 -19.70
CA ALA A 219 -7.63 -7.74 -18.84
C ALA A 219 -8.07 -9.01 -18.11
N TYR A 220 -9.35 -9.11 -17.74
CA TYR A 220 -9.89 -10.27 -17.04
C TYR A 220 -9.69 -11.62 -17.77
N PRO A 221 -9.84 -11.73 -19.11
CA PRO A 221 -9.67 -13.01 -19.82
C PRO A 221 -8.28 -13.66 -19.66
N PHE A 222 -7.27 -12.88 -19.25
CA PHE A 222 -5.91 -13.37 -19.03
C PHE A 222 -5.65 -13.80 -17.57
N THR A 223 -6.65 -13.73 -16.69
CA THR A 223 -6.49 -14.02 -15.25
C THR A 223 -6.63 -15.51 -14.94
N ASP A 224 -5.77 -16.02 -14.07
CA ASP A 224 -5.82 -17.42 -13.61
C ASP A 224 -7.10 -17.70 -12.81
N ALA A 225 -7.74 -18.84 -13.09
CA ALA A 225 -9.05 -19.22 -12.51
C ALA A 225 -9.06 -19.35 -10.96
N GLY A 226 -7.89 -19.51 -10.33
CA GLY A 226 -7.76 -19.54 -8.87
C GLY A 226 -7.82 -18.16 -8.20
N ARG A 227 -7.47 -17.09 -8.92
CA ARG A 227 -7.29 -15.73 -8.36
C ARG A 227 -8.60 -14.97 -8.14
N THR A 228 -9.68 -15.37 -8.79
CA THR A 228 -10.95 -14.64 -8.82
C THR A 228 -12.03 -15.28 -7.94
N GLN A 229 -11.66 -16.28 -7.14
CA GLN A 229 -12.60 -17.05 -6.35
C GLN A 229 -13.13 -16.23 -5.17
N LEU A 230 -14.45 -16.05 -5.16
CA LEU A 230 -15.17 -15.34 -4.12
C LEU A 230 -15.49 -16.26 -2.94
N LEU A 231 -15.90 -15.66 -1.82
CA LEU A 231 -16.41 -16.40 -0.66
C LEU A 231 -17.48 -17.40 -1.08
N ASN A 232 -17.42 -18.59 -0.48
CA ASN A 232 -18.41 -19.62 -0.74
C ASN A 232 -19.75 -19.21 -0.10
N ALA A 233 -20.78 -19.04 -0.93
CA ALA A 233 -22.11 -18.65 -0.48
C ALA A 233 -22.75 -19.65 0.49
N SER A 234 -22.34 -20.92 0.47
CA SER A 234 -22.83 -21.96 1.39
C SER A 234 -22.12 -22.01 2.74
N ALA A 235 -21.05 -21.22 2.95
CA ALA A 235 -20.19 -21.28 4.13
C ALA A 235 -20.25 -19.98 4.98
N ASP A 236 -21.46 -19.52 5.30
CA ASP A 236 -21.74 -18.30 6.08
C ASP A 236 -20.80 -17.11 5.75
N PRO A 237 -20.97 -16.49 4.56
CA PRO A 237 -20.08 -15.43 4.10
C PRO A 237 -20.08 -14.19 5.01
N LEU A 238 -21.16 -13.94 5.77
CA LEU A 238 -21.22 -12.79 6.68
C LEU A 238 -20.32 -12.99 7.90
N LEU A 239 -20.31 -14.21 8.48
CA LEU A 239 -19.39 -14.55 9.56
C LEU A 239 -17.93 -14.42 9.10
N GLN A 240 -17.61 -14.91 7.90
CA GLN A 240 -16.25 -14.82 7.36
C GLN A 240 -15.83 -13.36 7.12
N ILE A 241 -16.72 -12.52 6.59
CA ILE A 241 -16.47 -11.07 6.48
C ILE A 241 -16.21 -10.45 7.85
N GLY A 242 -17.00 -10.81 8.87
CA GLY A 242 -16.80 -10.35 10.25
C GLY A 242 -15.42 -10.72 10.81
N ILE A 243 -14.99 -11.97 10.61
CA ILE A 243 -13.66 -12.45 11.02
C ILE A 243 -12.56 -11.67 10.29
N ASN A 244 -12.69 -11.49 8.96
CA ASN A 244 -11.71 -10.76 8.16
C ASN A 244 -11.60 -9.29 8.60
N ILE A 245 -12.73 -8.64 8.92
CA ILE A 245 -12.73 -7.29 9.50
C ILE A 245 -11.99 -7.27 10.83
N GLY A 246 -12.26 -8.23 11.72
CA GLY A 246 -11.56 -8.35 13.01
C GLY A 246 -10.05 -8.43 12.85
N ARG A 247 -9.56 -9.29 11.94
CA ARG A 247 -8.13 -9.41 11.61
C ARG A 247 -7.54 -8.09 11.11
N VAL A 248 -8.23 -7.41 10.20
CA VAL A 248 -7.77 -6.09 9.70
C VAL A 248 -7.70 -5.07 10.82
N MET A 249 -8.70 -5.05 11.72
CA MET A 249 -8.70 -4.13 12.86
C MET A 249 -7.53 -4.40 13.80
N GLU A 250 -7.17 -5.66 14.07
CA GLU A 250 -5.99 -6.01 14.85
C GLU A 250 -4.71 -5.46 14.22
N LYS A 251 -4.53 -5.62 12.90
CA LYS A 251 -3.35 -5.12 12.20
C LYS A 251 -3.32 -3.58 12.13
N VAL A 252 -4.46 -2.93 11.89
CA VAL A 252 -4.56 -1.47 11.91
C VAL A 252 -4.32 -0.92 13.33
N ALA A 253 -4.74 -1.65 14.36
CA ALA A 253 -4.53 -1.26 15.76
C ALA A 253 -3.05 -1.13 16.14
N LEU A 254 -2.16 -1.88 15.48
CA LEU A 254 -0.71 -1.79 15.68
C LEU A 254 -0.16 -0.38 15.39
N LEU A 255 -0.83 0.41 14.54
CA LEU A 255 -0.46 1.80 14.25
C LEU A 255 -0.68 2.71 15.46
N PHE A 256 -1.65 2.40 16.32
CA PHE A 256 -2.01 3.21 17.49
C PHE A 256 -1.20 2.81 18.72
N HIS A 257 0.10 3.09 18.68
CA HIS A 257 1.01 2.89 19.80
C HIS A 257 1.71 4.19 20.22
N GLY A 258 1.83 4.42 21.53
CA GLY A 258 2.53 5.58 22.09
C GLY A 258 2.01 6.92 21.57
N GLY A 259 2.91 7.77 21.09
CA GLY A 259 2.57 9.11 20.57
C GLY A 259 1.64 9.11 19.35
N TYR A 260 1.63 8.04 18.54
CA TYR A 260 0.71 7.94 17.40
C TYR A 260 -0.74 7.94 17.86
N THR A 261 -1.06 7.24 18.95
CA THR A 261 -2.41 7.19 19.52
C THR A 261 -2.92 8.58 19.86
N ALA A 262 -2.10 9.39 20.53
CA ALA A 262 -2.48 10.76 20.90
C ALA A 262 -2.71 11.64 19.66
N ILE A 263 -1.83 11.58 18.66
CA ILE A 263 -1.96 12.35 17.40
C ILE A 263 -3.27 12.00 16.69
N PHE A 264 -3.59 10.71 16.57
CA PHE A 264 -4.80 10.25 15.90
C PHE A 264 -6.08 10.56 16.68
N ILE A 265 -6.05 10.48 18.02
CA ILE A 265 -7.19 10.91 18.86
C ILE A 265 -7.48 12.40 18.62
N VAL A 266 -6.47 13.27 18.66
CA VAL A 266 -6.64 14.71 18.40
C VAL A 266 -7.19 14.94 17.00
N LEU A 267 -6.66 14.26 15.98
CA LEU A 267 -7.15 14.32 14.61
C LEU A 267 -8.64 13.92 14.50
N VAL A 268 -9.03 12.82 15.15
CA VAL A 268 -10.43 12.36 15.16
C VAL A 268 -11.34 13.36 15.86
N LEU A 269 -10.93 13.95 17.00
CA LEU A 269 -11.71 14.97 17.69
C LEU A 269 -11.91 16.22 16.82
N CYS A 270 -10.87 16.68 16.14
CA CYS A 270 -10.99 17.80 15.19
C CYS A 270 -11.88 17.44 13.99
N ALA A 271 -11.79 16.22 13.48
CA ALA A 271 -12.66 15.73 12.39
C ALA A 271 -14.13 15.66 12.83
N VAL A 272 -14.42 15.20 14.06
CA VAL A 272 -15.76 15.19 14.64
C VAL A 272 -16.32 16.61 14.72
N PHE A 273 -15.52 17.58 15.14
CA PHE A 273 -15.93 18.98 15.16
C PHE A 273 -16.32 19.48 13.75
N GLY A 274 -15.53 19.18 12.73
CA GLY A 274 -15.87 19.49 11.34
C GLY A 274 -17.12 18.78 10.82
N ALA A 275 -17.32 17.51 11.20
CA ALA A 275 -18.52 16.76 10.87
C ALA A 275 -19.79 17.36 11.50
N VAL A 276 -19.71 17.83 12.75
CA VAL A 276 -20.80 18.55 13.41
C VAL A 276 -21.14 19.85 12.69
N GLN A 277 -20.13 20.62 12.24
CA GLN A 277 -20.36 21.82 11.44
C GLN A 277 -21.05 21.50 10.10
N LEU A 278 -20.61 20.44 9.41
CA LEU A 278 -21.26 19.98 8.18
C LEU A 278 -22.72 19.58 8.43
N GLY A 279 -23.01 18.87 9.54
CA GLY A 279 -24.36 18.52 9.95
C GLY A 279 -25.26 19.73 10.24
N ARG A 280 -24.70 20.76 10.89
CA ARG A 280 -25.40 22.05 11.10
C ARG A 280 -25.74 22.72 9.77
N GLN A 281 -24.80 22.76 8.82
CA GLN A 281 -25.04 23.31 7.49
C GLN A 281 -26.16 22.58 6.74
N ILE A 282 -26.30 21.26 6.89
CA ILE A 282 -27.40 20.50 6.29
C ILE A 282 -28.74 20.94 6.88
N ARG A 283 -28.81 21.11 8.21
CA ARG A 283 -30.02 21.56 8.92
C ARG A 283 -30.45 22.98 8.53
N GLU A 284 -29.48 23.85 8.25
CA GLU A 284 -29.71 25.24 7.83
C GLU A 284 -30.10 25.38 6.35
N ARG A 285 -29.99 24.32 5.54
CA ARG A 285 -30.43 24.38 4.14
C ARG A 285 -31.96 24.45 4.04
N ASN A 286 -32.45 25.28 3.11
CA ASN A 286 -33.85 25.34 2.69
C ASN A 286 -34.26 24.08 1.88
N LEU A 287 -34.24 22.91 2.51
CA LEU A 287 -34.69 21.64 1.96
C LEU A 287 -35.95 21.15 2.70
N SER A 288 -36.78 20.35 2.02
CA SER A 288 -37.85 19.64 2.70
C SER A 288 -37.26 18.66 3.74
N ARG A 289 -37.99 18.41 4.83
CA ARG A 289 -37.51 17.53 5.93
C ARG A 289 -37.02 16.17 5.42
N ALA A 290 -37.74 15.55 4.49
CA ALA A 290 -37.35 14.28 3.88
C ALA A 290 -36.02 14.35 3.11
N ARG A 291 -35.80 15.42 2.33
CA ARG A 291 -34.55 15.63 1.57
C ARG A 291 -33.36 15.89 2.50
N ALA A 292 -33.58 16.67 3.56
CA ALA A 292 -32.54 16.91 4.57
C ALA A 292 -32.17 15.62 5.32
N LEU A 293 -33.16 14.80 5.70
CA LEU A 293 -32.96 13.48 6.32
C LEU A 293 -32.17 12.54 5.42
N LEU A 294 -32.56 12.43 4.14
CA LEU A 294 -31.87 11.57 3.17
C LEU A 294 -30.42 12.06 2.93
N LEU A 295 -30.18 13.36 2.88
CA LEU A 295 -28.83 13.91 2.73
C LEU A 295 -27.96 13.63 3.96
N GLY A 296 -28.53 13.88 5.15
CA GLY A 296 -27.88 13.63 6.43
C GLY A 296 -27.53 12.15 6.62
N SER A 297 -28.47 11.24 6.32
CA SER A 297 -28.23 9.80 6.38
C SER A 297 -27.19 9.35 5.35
N SER A 298 -27.20 9.90 4.14
CA SER A 298 -26.19 9.59 3.11
C SER A 298 -24.78 10.02 3.56
N CYS A 299 -24.63 11.21 4.16
CA CYS A 299 -23.36 11.64 4.73
C CYS A 299 -22.94 10.78 5.93
N LEU A 300 -23.87 10.37 6.78
CA LEU A 300 -23.58 9.52 7.93
C LEU A 300 -23.14 8.12 7.49
N LEU A 301 -23.81 7.53 6.48
CA LEU A 301 -23.47 6.22 5.90
C LEU A 301 -22.14 6.23 5.15
N ALA A 302 -21.73 7.37 4.60
CA ALA A 302 -20.43 7.51 3.94
C ALA A 302 -19.25 7.25 4.89
N LEU A 303 -19.39 7.55 6.20
CA LEU A 303 -18.33 7.35 7.19
C LEU A 303 -17.99 5.87 7.42
N PRO A 304 -18.95 4.99 7.82
CA PRO A 304 -18.67 3.57 7.96
C PRO A 304 -18.37 2.90 6.61
N LEU A 305 -18.91 3.41 5.50
CA LEU A 305 -18.56 2.91 4.17
C LEU A 305 -17.09 3.15 3.85
N ILE A 306 -16.55 4.34 4.10
CA ILE A 306 -15.11 4.61 3.92
C ILE A 306 -14.25 3.72 4.83
N ALA A 307 -14.69 3.47 6.06
CA ALA A 307 -13.99 2.53 6.96
C ALA A 307 -14.00 1.09 6.41
N LEU A 308 -15.13 0.62 5.87
CA LEU A 308 -15.24 -0.70 5.24
C LEU A 308 -14.39 -0.80 3.97
N LEU A 309 -14.20 0.31 3.26
CA LEU A 309 -13.35 0.39 2.07
C LEU A 309 -11.84 0.34 2.40
N VAL A 310 -11.43 0.35 3.67
CA VAL A 310 -10.02 0.13 4.05
C VAL A 310 -9.52 -1.23 3.53
N PRO A 311 -10.13 -2.37 3.90
CA PRO A 311 -9.93 -3.64 3.20
C PRO A 311 -10.78 -3.75 1.92
N GLY A 312 -11.99 -3.21 1.92
CA GLY A 312 -12.89 -3.12 0.77
C GLY A 312 -13.10 -4.46 0.04
N MET A 313 -12.81 -4.51 -1.26
CA MET A 313 -13.08 -5.68 -2.09
C MET A 313 -12.35 -6.96 -1.65
N THR A 314 -11.27 -6.88 -0.87
CA THR A 314 -10.56 -8.08 -0.40
C THR A 314 -11.39 -8.93 0.56
N LEU A 315 -12.35 -8.31 1.26
CA LEU A 315 -13.27 -9.02 2.16
C LEU A 315 -14.12 -10.06 1.43
N LEU A 316 -14.29 -9.92 0.11
CA LEU A 316 -15.14 -10.79 -0.72
C LEU A 316 -14.37 -11.97 -1.34
N PHE A 317 -13.05 -11.99 -1.24
CA PHE A 317 -12.23 -13.07 -1.79
C PHE A 317 -12.12 -14.26 -0.85
N ARG A 318 -12.17 -15.47 -1.42
CA ARG A 318 -11.98 -16.72 -0.67
C ARG A 318 -10.64 -16.73 0.04
N ASP A 319 -9.59 -16.42 -0.71
CA ASP A 319 -8.22 -16.39 -0.22
C ASP A 319 -7.92 -14.95 0.24
N PHE A 320 -8.34 -14.65 1.47
CA PHE A 320 -8.21 -13.33 2.07
C PHE A 320 -6.73 -12.95 2.26
N ASN A 321 -6.28 -11.91 1.57
CA ASN A 321 -4.92 -11.36 1.74
C ASN A 321 -4.95 -10.24 2.78
N GLU A 322 -4.39 -10.52 3.96
CA GLU A 322 -4.32 -9.57 5.07
C GLU A 322 -3.11 -8.62 5.01
N GLY A 323 -2.29 -8.65 3.95
CA GLY A 323 -1.11 -7.80 3.83
C GLY A 323 -1.47 -6.32 3.76
N ALA A 324 -0.63 -5.47 4.36
CA ALA A 324 -0.78 -4.01 4.39
C ALA A 324 -0.97 -3.40 2.99
N ARG A 325 -0.39 -4.04 1.96
CA ARG A 325 -0.51 -3.63 0.56
C ARG A 325 -1.95 -3.53 0.05
N THR A 326 -2.88 -4.26 0.68
CA THR A 326 -4.31 -4.24 0.33
C THR A 326 -5.08 -3.10 1.00
N LEU A 327 -4.50 -2.42 1.99
CA LEU A 327 -5.16 -1.39 2.81
C LEU A 327 -5.02 0.02 2.22
N MET A 328 -4.98 0.14 0.88
CA MET A 328 -4.90 1.45 0.20
C MET A 328 -6.09 2.37 0.55
N GLY A 329 -7.24 1.82 0.89
CA GLY A 329 -8.41 2.58 1.35
C GLY A 329 -8.15 3.38 2.62
N PHE A 330 -7.15 3.01 3.43
CA PHE A 330 -6.73 3.79 4.60
C PHE A 330 -6.30 5.22 4.24
N GLY A 331 -5.65 5.42 3.08
CA GLY A 331 -5.28 6.76 2.60
C GLY A 331 -6.51 7.66 2.39
N VAL A 332 -7.63 7.08 1.96
CA VAL A 332 -8.89 7.83 1.79
C VAL A 332 -9.57 8.10 3.13
N LEU A 333 -9.52 7.15 4.06
CA LEU A 333 -9.98 7.38 5.44
C LEU A 333 -9.21 8.52 6.11
N LEU A 334 -7.87 8.55 5.97
CA LEU A 334 -7.05 9.67 6.44
C LEU A 334 -7.44 10.98 5.75
N MET A 335 -7.58 10.97 4.42
CA MET A 335 -8.01 12.15 3.66
C MET A 335 -9.38 12.68 4.12
N LEU A 336 -10.32 11.80 4.45
CA LEU A 336 -11.61 12.16 5.06
C LEU A 336 -11.42 12.89 6.40
N LEU A 337 -10.62 12.31 7.31
CA LEU A 337 -10.35 12.92 8.62
C LEU A 337 -9.68 14.30 8.45
N PHE A 338 -8.76 14.41 7.50
CA PHE A 338 -8.07 15.67 7.19
C PHE A 338 -9.02 16.71 6.59
N TYR A 339 -9.90 16.29 5.67
CA TYR A 339 -10.89 17.17 5.06
C TYR A 339 -11.88 17.71 6.10
N LEU A 340 -12.41 16.85 6.97
CA LEU A 340 -13.30 17.24 8.06
C LEU A 340 -12.58 18.16 9.07
N THR A 341 -11.33 17.85 9.41
CA THR A 341 -10.51 18.70 10.29
C THR A 341 -10.29 20.09 9.66
N TRP A 342 -9.96 20.15 8.38
CA TRP A 342 -9.83 21.41 7.64
C TRP A 342 -11.14 22.19 7.66
N LEU A 343 -12.28 21.54 7.41
CA LEU A 343 -13.60 22.16 7.48
C LEU A 343 -13.90 22.75 8.86
N GLY A 344 -13.54 22.04 9.93
CA GLY A 344 -13.78 22.48 11.30
C GLY A 344 -12.87 23.65 11.72
N LEU A 345 -11.59 23.60 11.37
CA LEU A 345 -10.58 24.54 11.83
C LEU A 345 -10.46 25.82 10.98
N MET A 346 -10.73 25.74 9.68
CA MET A 346 -10.60 26.88 8.76
C MET A 346 -11.46 28.09 9.18
N PRO A 347 -12.74 27.92 9.59
CA PRO A 347 -13.57 29.03 10.05
C PRO A 347 -13.10 29.68 11.37
N LEU A 348 -12.34 28.96 12.19
CA LEU A 348 -11.83 29.47 13.47
C LEU A 348 -10.63 30.39 13.25
N HIS A 349 -9.65 29.94 12.46
CA HIS A 349 -8.49 30.74 12.08
C HIS A 349 -7.76 30.10 10.90
N GLN A 350 -7.41 30.91 9.89
CA GLN A 350 -6.77 30.50 8.63
C GLN A 350 -5.46 29.67 8.77
N ARG A 351 -4.78 29.73 9.93
CA ARG A 351 -3.55 28.96 10.20
C ARG A 351 -3.77 27.63 10.92
N LEU A 352 -4.91 27.44 11.60
CA LEU A 352 -5.14 26.22 12.39
C LEU A 352 -5.11 24.94 11.54
N PRO A 353 -5.63 24.92 10.30
CA PRO A 353 -5.51 23.73 9.44
C PRO A 353 -4.07 23.29 9.12
N LEU A 354 -3.05 24.14 9.33
CA LEU A 354 -1.64 23.74 9.17
C LEU A 354 -1.20 22.68 10.20
N MET A 355 -1.95 22.51 11.29
CA MET A 355 -1.72 21.44 12.27
C MET A 355 -1.86 20.03 11.67
N LEU A 356 -2.51 19.90 10.50
CA LEU A 356 -2.51 18.66 9.71
C LEU A 356 -1.08 18.20 9.32
N GLY A 357 -0.08 19.08 9.39
CA GLY A 357 1.32 18.71 9.22
C GLY A 357 1.82 17.73 10.30
N ILE A 358 1.25 17.75 11.51
CA ILE A 358 1.68 16.89 12.62
C ILE A 358 1.47 15.39 12.30
N PRO A 359 0.25 14.91 11.95
CA PRO A 359 0.06 13.52 11.56
C PRO A 359 0.88 13.15 10.31
N LEU A 360 1.06 14.05 9.35
CA LEU A 360 1.89 13.79 8.16
C LEU A 360 3.38 13.64 8.49
N LEU A 361 3.89 14.41 9.45
CA LEU A 361 5.26 14.27 9.95
C LEU A 361 5.43 12.94 10.69
N ALA A 362 4.42 12.49 11.43
CA ALA A 362 4.43 11.16 12.05
C ALA A 362 4.51 10.06 10.98
N THR A 363 3.65 10.09 9.95
CA THR A 363 3.72 9.10 8.85
C THR A 363 5.04 9.16 8.08
N LEU A 364 5.62 10.36 7.91
CA LEU A 364 6.94 10.51 7.29
C LEU A 364 8.04 9.91 8.15
N SER A 365 8.01 10.15 9.47
CA SER A 365 8.93 9.54 10.41
C SER A 365 8.83 8.01 10.38
N LEU A 366 7.62 7.45 10.28
CA LEU A 366 7.40 6.03 10.10
C LEU A 366 8.07 5.49 8.83
N SER A 367 7.97 6.21 7.70
CA SER A 367 8.64 5.83 6.45
C SER A 367 10.16 5.74 6.59
N PHE A 368 10.77 6.71 7.28
CA PHE A 368 12.21 6.68 7.53
C PHE A 368 12.61 5.54 8.47
N ALA A 369 11.82 5.27 9.52
CA ALA A 369 12.04 4.11 10.38
C ALA A 369 11.91 2.79 9.60
N TYR A 370 10.91 2.70 8.73
CA TYR A 370 10.67 1.57 7.84
C TYR A 370 11.88 1.29 6.94
N GLY A 371 12.42 2.29 6.22
CA GLY A 371 13.60 2.10 5.38
C GLY A 371 14.87 1.78 6.17
N ARG A 372 15.00 2.26 7.42
CA ARG A 372 16.09 1.83 8.31
C ARG A 372 16.02 0.34 8.62
N VAL A 373 14.83 -0.19 8.89
CA VAL A 373 14.65 -1.62 9.15
C VAL A 373 14.93 -2.44 7.88
N LEU A 374 14.48 -1.99 6.70
CA LEU A 374 14.85 -2.64 5.43
C LEU A 374 16.36 -2.72 5.21
N MET A 375 17.12 -1.66 5.54
CA MET A 375 18.58 -1.72 5.47
C MET A 375 19.16 -2.74 6.46
N MET A 376 18.62 -2.83 7.67
CA MET A 376 19.05 -3.85 8.64
C MET A 376 18.76 -5.26 8.12
N GLU A 377 17.59 -5.46 7.50
CA GLU A 377 17.21 -6.71 6.85
C GLU A 377 18.18 -7.09 5.74
N LYS A 378 18.46 -6.14 4.84
CA LYS A 378 19.42 -6.31 3.75
C LYS A 378 20.80 -6.72 4.29
N THR A 379 21.33 -6.00 5.28
CA THR A 379 22.63 -6.32 5.88
C THR A 379 22.63 -7.70 6.52
N PHE A 380 21.58 -8.05 7.26
CA PHE A 380 21.46 -9.37 7.89
C PHE A 380 21.41 -10.50 6.85
N ALA A 381 20.56 -10.36 5.83
CA ALA A 381 20.43 -11.33 4.75
C ALA A 381 21.73 -11.49 3.95
N SER A 382 22.41 -10.38 3.59
CA SER A 382 23.70 -10.45 2.89
C SER A 382 24.77 -11.16 3.71
N ASN A 383 24.87 -10.88 5.02
CA ASN A 383 25.84 -11.54 5.89
C ASN A 383 25.58 -13.05 5.97
N ALA A 384 24.32 -13.45 6.19
CA ALA A 384 23.95 -14.86 6.22
C ALA A 384 24.23 -15.56 4.88
N LEU A 385 23.92 -14.90 3.76
CA LEU A 385 24.18 -15.41 2.41
C LEU A 385 25.67 -15.61 2.14
N TYR A 386 26.53 -14.66 2.52
CA TYR A 386 27.98 -14.79 2.36
C TYR A 386 28.55 -15.90 3.22
N SER A 387 28.12 -16.02 4.48
CA SER A 387 28.51 -17.15 5.32
C SER A 387 28.08 -18.48 4.69
N LEU A 388 26.83 -18.58 4.25
CA LEU A 388 26.28 -19.77 3.61
C LEU A 388 27.04 -20.15 2.34
N SER A 389 27.41 -19.17 1.53
CA SER A 389 28.23 -19.37 0.33
C SER A 389 29.63 -19.87 0.65
N HIS A 390 30.27 -19.32 1.68
CA HIS A 390 31.57 -19.78 2.15
C HIS A 390 31.52 -21.23 2.63
N ASP A 391 30.51 -21.59 3.43
CA ASP A 391 30.40 -22.93 4.00
C ASP A 391 30.06 -23.98 2.92
N ILE A 392 29.22 -23.64 1.93
CA ILE A 392 28.94 -24.53 0.79
C ILE A 392 30.19 -24.69 -0.10
N SER A 393 30.92 -23.61 -0.37
CA SER A 393 32.09 -23.65 -1.26
C SER A 393 33.31 -24.35 -0.65
N SER A 394 33.49 -24.26 0.67
CA SER A 394 34.58 -24.91 1.41
C SER A 394 34.39 -26.42 1.57
N HIS A 395 33.17 -26.93 1.50
CA HIS A 395 32.87 -28.36 1.59
C HIS A 395 32.67 -28.98 0.22
N ARG A 396 33.61 -29.82 -0.21
CA ARG A 396 33.57 -30.48 -1.53
C ARG A 396 32.25 -31.23 -1.76
N GLU A 397 31.76 -31.93 -0.75
CA GLU A 397 30.54 -32.75 -0.83
C GLU A 397 29.27 -31.92 -1.08
N LEU A 398 29.18 -30.71 -0.48
CA LEU A 398 28.06 -29.80 -0.72
C LEU A 398 28.16 -29.12 -2.08
N ARG A 399 29.36 -28.76 -2.50
CA ARG A 399 29.62 -28.18 -3.82
C ARG A 399 29.30 -29.16 -4.95
N GLU A 400 29.58 -30.44 -4.76
CA GLU A 400 29.31 -31.50 -5.73
C GLU A 400 27.92 -32.15 -5.56
N ALA A 401 27.14 -31.73 -4.55
CA ALA A 401 25.78 -32.24 -4.34
C ALA A 401 24.91 -31.98 -5.56
N LYS A 402 24.12 -32.99 -5.95
CA LYS A 402 23.21 -32.93 -7.10
C LYS A 402 22.22 -31.77 -6.99
N ARG A 403 21.65 -31.60 -5.80
CA ARG A 403 20.79 -30.48 -5.42
C ARG A 403 20.89 -30.22 -3.94
N ILE A 404 20.72 -28.96 -3.57
CA ILE A 404 20.58 -28.51 -2.20
C ILE A 404 19.16 -27.96 -2.04
N TYR A 405 18.38 -28.53 -1.13
CA TYR A 405 17.03 -28.09 -0.86
C TYR A 405 17.01 -27.06 0.26
N ILE A 406 16.28 -25.97 0.08
CA ILE A 406 15.99 -25.00 1.13
C ILE A 406 14.48 -24.87 1.32
N SER A 407 14.05 -24.93 2.58
CA SER A 407 12.66 -24.66 2.98
C SER A 407 12.56 -23.27 3.60
N VAL A 408 11.52 -22.53 3.24
CA VAL A 408 11.21 -21.24 3.89
C VAL A 408 10.97 -21.49 5.38
N THR A 409 11.74 -20.81 6.22
CA THR A 409 11.62 -20.89 7.68
C THR A 409 10.97 -19.62 8.19
N TYR A 410 9.77 -19.75 8.75
CA TYR A 410 9.01 -18.61 9.25
C TYR A 410 9.34 -18.32 10.71
N SER A 411 9.56 -17.05 11.05
CA SER A 411 9.77 -16.57 12.42
C SER A 411 9.58 -15.07 12.52
N ASP A 412 8.98 -14.61 13.62
CA ASP A 412 8.85 -13.18 13.94
C ASP A 412 10.15 -12.60 14.56
N ARG A 413 11.21 -13.42 14.68
CA ARG A 413 12.39 -13.13 15.49
C ARG A 413 13.68 -12.96 14.68
N TRP A 414 13.59 -12.97 13.35
CA TRP A 414 14.76 -12.89 12.48
C TRP A 414 15.61 -11.63 12.71
N LEU A 415 14.95 -10.49 12.92
CA LEU A 415 15.61 -9.18 12.98
C LEU A 415 15.87 -8.70 14.41
N ALA A 416 16.80 -9.38 15.09
CA ALA A 416 17.22 -9.01 16.45
C ALA A 416 17.71 -7.54 16.57
N GLY A 417 18.34 -7.01 15.52
CA GLY A 417 18.82 -5.63 15.47
C GLY A 417 17.71 -4.56 15.46
N ALA A 418 16.47 -4.95 15.12
CA ALA A 418 15.32 -4.04 15.05
C ALA A 418 14.36 -4.19 16.24
N VAL A 419 14.67 -5.02 17.24
CA VAL A 419 13.77 -5.30 18.40
C VAL A 419 13.35 -4.02 19.13
N GLY A 420 14.26 -3.08 19.34
CA GLY A 420 13.94 -1.77 19.95
C GLY A 420 12.95 -0.97 19.12
N THR A 421 13.14 -0.96 17.79
CA THR A 421 12.25 -0.30 16.84
C THR A 421 10.87 -0.95 16.82
N PHE A 422 10.79 -2.28 16.77
CA PHE A 422 9.52 -3.01 16.79
C PHE A 422 8.74 -2.82 18.09
N LYS A 423 9.45 -2.73 19.24
CA LYS A 423 8.81 -2.44 20.52
C LYS A 423 8.14 -1.07 20.54
N GLN A 424 8.78 -0.05 19.94
CA GLN A 424 8.26 1.33 19.93
C GLN A 424 7.31 1.60 18.76
N LEU A 425 7.43 0.85 17.67
CA LEU A 425 6.61 0.96 16.46
C LEU A 425 6.14 -0.44 15.99
N PRO A 426 5.19 -1.08 16.71
CA PRO A 426 4.77 -2.46 16.42
C PRO A 426 4.22 -2.65 15.00
N VAL A 427 3.59 -1.62 14.44
CA VAL A 427 3.07 -1.64 13.06
C VAL A 427 4.14 -1.98 12.02
N LEU A 428 5.42 -1.67 12.27
CA LEU A 428 6.47 -1.93 11.30
C LEU A 428 6.65 -3.41 10.98
N GLN A 429 6.47 -4.30 11.96
CA GLN A 429 6.55 -5.75 11.72
C GLN A 429 5.50 -6.18 10.69
N TYR A 430 4.27 -5.67 10.84
CA TYR A 430 3.18 -5.94 9.91
C TYR A 430 3.40 -5.31 8.53
N LEU A 431 3.89 -4.07 8.47
CA LEU A 431 4.15 -3.39 7.19
C LEU A 431 5.25 -4.06 6.38
N LEU A 432 6.33 -4.49 7.06
CA LEU A 432 7.49 -5.10 6.44
C LEU A 432 7.27 -6.59 6.12
N ASN A 433 6.35 -7.27 6.82
CA ASN A 433 6.02 -8.68 6.58
C ASN A 433 7.27 -9.59 6.66
N ILE A 434 8.08 -9.40 7.70
CA ILE A 434 9.40 -10.03 7.91
C ILE A 434 9.23 -11.40 8.56
N ASP A 435 8.47 -12.26 7.91
CA ASP A 435 8.22 -13.59 8.47
C ASP A 435 9.34 -14.55 8.05
N TYR A 436 10.13 -14.22 7.04
CA TYR A 436 11.28 -14.99 6.56
C TYR A 436 12.34 -14.05 5.97
N PHE A 437 13.58 -14.51 5.83
CA PHE A 437 14.69 -13.64 5.35
C PHE A 437 15.60 -14.26 4.28
N MET A 438 15.46 -15.56 3.98
CA MET A 438 16.27 -16.25 2.96
C MET A 438 15.41 -17.17 2.12
N LEU A 439 15.50 -17.01 0.80
CA LEU A 439 14.85 -17.82 -0.21
C LEU A 439 15.89 -18.50 -1.11
N ALA A 440 15.49 -19.55 -1.84
CA ALA A 440 16.37 -20.23 -2.80
C ALA A 440 16.87 -19.26 -3.88
N GLU A 441 16.02 -18.32 -4.27
CA GLU A 441 16.24 -17.30 -5.28
C GLU A 441 17.35 -16.31 -4.90
N ASN A 442 17.75 -16.23 -3.63
CA ASN A 442 18.87 -15.41 -3.18
C ASN A 442 20.24 -16.05 -3.45
N LEU A 443 20.31 -17.39 -3.50
CA LEU A 443 21.59 -18.10 -3.57
C LEU A 443 22.36 -17.88 -4.90
N PRO A 444 21.69 -17.78 -6.07
CA PRO A 444 22.37 -17.48 -7.33
C PRO A 444 23.15 -16.16 -7.32
N SER A 445 22.74 -15.15 -6.56
CA SER A 445 23.49 -13.88 -6.48
C SER A 445 24.83 -14.01 -5.75
N ALA A 446 25.03 -15.09 -5.00
CA ALA A 446 26.30 -15.46 -4.38
C ALA A 446 27.07 -16.53 -5.17
N GLY A 447 26.63 -16.86 -6.40
CA GLY A 447 27.26 -17.85 -7.27
C GLY A 447 26.84 -19.30 -7.02
N ILE A 448 25.87 -19.55 -6.13
CA ILE A 448 25.40 -20.90 -5.81
C ILE A 448 24.18 -21.24 -6.67
N THR A 449 24.32 -22.24 -7.55
CA THR A 449 23.31 -22.56 -8.58
C THR A 449 22.63 -23.91 -8.40
N ASN A 450 23.11 -24.77 -7.50
CA ASN A 450 22.54 -26.09 -7.23
C ASN A 450 21.46 -26.06 -6.12
N VAL A 451 21.02 -24.89 -5.69
CA VAL A 451 19.99 -24.73 -4.64
C VAL A 451 18.60 -24.59 -5.26
N VAL A 452 17.62 -25.32 -4.73
CA VAL A 452 16.23 -25.31 -5.19
C VAL A 452 15.25 -25.10 -4.04
N ALA A 453 14.22 -24.29 -4.28
CA ALA A 453 13.13 -24.09 -3.34
C ALA A 453 12.33 -25.39 -3.17
N GLU A 454 12.15 -25.81 -1.93
CA GLU A 454 11.33 -26.98 -1.63
C GLU A 454 9.85 -26.60 -1.46
N ARG A 455 9.00 -27.04 -2.39
CA ARG A 455 7.58 -26.62 -2.44
C ARG A 455 6.59 -27.60 -1.80
N GLU A 456 6.86 -28.91 -1.78
CA GLU A 456 5.81 -29.91 -1.51
C GLU A 456 6.05 -30.82 -0.30
N ARG A 457 7.30 -31.10 0.11
CA ARG A 457 7.59 -32.16 1.09
C ARG A 457 8.29 -31.71 2.38
N ARG A 458 8.77 -30.46 2.47
CA ARG A 458 9.54 -29.92 3.63
C ARG A 458 10.63 -30.88 4.14
N ASN A 459 11.23 -31.70 3.27
CA ASN A 459 12.26 -32.66 3.64
C ASN A 459 13.43 -31.98 4.33
N ALA A 460 13.81 -30.75 3.94
CA ALA A 460 14.85 -29.99 4.65
C ALA A 460 14.48 -29.77 6.13
N THR A 461 13.26 -29.30 6.41
CA THR A 461 12.75 -29.14 7.78
C THR A 461 12.68 -30.47 8.51
N HIS A 462 12.23 -31.54 7.84
CA HIS A 462 12.12 -32.88 8.40
C HIS A 462 13.50 -33.50 8.71
N VAL A 463 14.52 -33.27 7.90
CA VAL A 463 15.90 -33.74 8.15
C VAL A 463 16.45 -33.13 9.44
N GLY A 464 16.18 -31.84 9.67
CA GLY A 464 16.52 -31.19 10.93
C GLY A 464 15.78 -31.78 12.14
N LEU A 465 14.52 -32.19 11.96
CA LEU A 465 13.70 -32.81 13.01
C LEU A 465 14.04 -34.28 13.27
N MET A 466 14.51 -35.01 12.27
CA MET A 466 14.86 -36.45 12.36
C MET A 466 16.20 -36.72 13.03
N GLY A 467 16.91 -35.68 13.50
CA GLY A 467 18.12 -35.83 14.30
C GLY A 467 19.37 -36.27 13.52
N TYR A 468 19.38 -36.13 12.19
CA TYR A 468 20.60 -36.31 11.41
C TYR A 468 21.70 -35.34 11.90
N PRO A 469 22.98 -35.77 11.97
CA PRO A 469 24.05 -34.86 12.31
C PRO A 469 24.26 -33.84 11.18
N PRO A 470 24.28 -32.52 11.47
CA PRO A 470 24.60 -31.52 10.45
C PRO A 470 26.07 -31.65 10.06
N LEU A 471 26.35 -31.51 8.76
CA LEU A 471 27.71 -31.38 8.23
C LEU A 471 28.32 -30.03 8.65
N VAL A 472 27.50 -28.98 8.65
CA VAL A 472 27.86 -27.65 9.16
C VAL A 472 26.77 -27.14 10.09
N ASP A 473 27.15 -26.72 11.29
CA ASP A 473 26.26 -26.04 12.24
C ASP A 473 26.78 -24.62 12.48
N SER A 474 26.22 -23.65 11.74
CA SER A 474 26.58 -22.23 11.81
C SER A 474 25.64 -21.49 12.77
N LEU A 475 25.79 -20.18 12.98
CA LEU A 475 24.87 -19.43 13.85
C LEU A 475 23.43 -19.37 13.30
N TYR A 476 23.30 -19.17 11.98
CA TYR A 476 22.02 -18.84 11.33
C TYR A 476 21.41 -19.97 10.51
N TYR A 477 22.12 -21.09 10.34
CA TYR A 477 21.64 -22.22 9.55
C TYR A 477 22.39 -23.50 9.91
N ARG A 478 21.83 -24.62 9.46
CA ARG A 478 22.46 -25.94 9.43
C ARG A 478 22.46 -26.48 8.02
N LEU A 479 23.56 -27.14 7.65
CA LEU A 479 23.71 -27.85 6.40
C LEU A 479 23.75 -29.34 6.67
N TYR A 480 22.89 -30.08 5.99
CA TYR A 480 22.85 -31.53 6.04
C TYR A 480 23.19 -32.09 4.67
N LEU A 481 23.83 -33.26 4.65
CA LEU A 481 24.08 -34.03 3.45
C LEU A 481 23.56 -35.44 3.66
N ILE A 482 22.67 -35.91 2.78
CA ILE A 482 22.13 -37.27 2.79
C ILE A 482 22.31 -37.86 1.39
N GLY A 483 23.26 -38.78 1.25
CA GLY A 483 23.72 -39.23 -0.06
C GLY A 483 24.26 -38.06 -0.88
N ASP A 484 23.75 -37.88 -2.10
CA ASP A 484 24.17 -36.80 -3.00
C ASP A 484 23.34 -35.51 -2.87
N TYR A 485 22.48 -35.40 -1.85
CA TYR A 485 21.54 -34.30 -1.68
C TYR A 485 21.84 -33.50 -0.42
N GLY A 486 21.92 -32.18 -0.58
CA GLY A 486 22.09 -31.23 0.51
C GLY A 486 20.75 -30.67 1.01
N PHE A 487 20.72 -30.22 2.26
CA PHE A 487 19.56 -29.54 2.84
C PHE A 487 20.02 -28.35 3.70
N ILE A 488 19.43 -27.18 3.45
CA ILE A 488 19.63 -25.96 4.23
C ILE A 488 18.44 -25.78 5.16
N VAL A 489 18.71 -25.71 6.45
CA VAL A 489 17.70 -25.38 7.48
C VAL A 489 18.13 -24.09 8.16
N MET A 490 17.37 -23.01 7.97
CA MET A 490 17.65 -21.74 8.63
C MET A 490 17.33 -21.86 10.13
N LYS A 491 18.12 -21.18 10.96
CA LYS A 491 17.97 -21.18 12.42
C LYS A 491 17.72 -19.76 12.90
N GLU A 492 16.71 -19.61 13.74
CA GLU A 492 16.49 -18.36 14.46
C GLU A 492 17.79 -17.91 15.17
N PRO A 493 18.15 -16.62 15.11
CA PRO A 493 19.26 -16.10 15.88
C PRO A 493 19.08 -16.44 17.35
N PRO A 494 20.12 -16.92 18.06
CA PRO A 494 19.99 -17.27 19.46
C PRO A 494 19.64 -16.05 20.30
N HIS A 495 18.74 -16.27 21.26
CA HIS A 495 18.26 -15.24 22.16
C HIS A 495 19.39 -14.80 23.09
N GLY A 496 20.04 -13.69 22.76
CA GLY A 496 20.85 -12.97 23.73
C GLY A 496 19.96 -12.47 24.87
N ARG A 497 20.51 -12.38 26.09
CA ARG A 497 19.91 -11.55 27.13
C ARG A 497 19.65 -10.19 26.49
N LEU A 498 18.39 -9.74 26.49
CA LEU A 498 18.02 -8.38 26.07
C LEU A 498 19.10 -7.44 26.61
N LEU A 499 19.85 -6.80 25.72
CA LEU A 499 20.82 -5.79 26.13
C LEU A 499 20.02 -4.77 26.93
N GLN A 500 20.24 -4.76 28.25
CA GLN A 500 19.65 -3.76 29.13
C GLN A 500 20.45 -2.49 28.88
N TRP A 501 19.82 -1.54 28.19
CA TRP A 501 20.34 -0.21 27.94
C TRP A 501 19.81 0.75 28.99
#